data_AF-A0A2D8HFW1-F1
#
_entry.id   AF-A0A2D8HFW1-F1
#
_cell.length_a   1.000
_cell.length_b   1.000
_cell.length_c   1.000
_cell.angle_alpha   90.00
_cell.angle_beta   90.00
_cell.angle_gamma   90.00
#
_symmetry.space_group_name_H-M   'P 1'
#
loop_
_entity.id
_entity.type
_entity.pdbx_description
1 polymer ?
#
loop_
_entity_poly.entity_id
_entity_poly.type
_entity_poly.pdbx_seq_one_letter_code
_entity_poly.pdbx_strand_id
1 'polypeptide(L)' 'MRKLIISTATVTLLAAAPAMAAAPEFSKIDTDGNGSVSYEELIVVMPNVTKEQFASVDTDQNGELSQEEYEAAVK' A
#
# COMPACT_ATOMS: atom_id res chain seq x y z
N MET A 1 -9.29 -14.03 19.73
CA MET A 1 -8.19 -14.77 19.10
C MET A 1 -8.11 -14.34 17.66
N ARG A 2 -7.20 -13.42 17.30
CA ARG A 2 -6.87 -13.12 15.90
C ARG A 2 -5.37 -13.36 15.78
N LYS A 3 -5.01 -14.41 15.04
CA LYS A 3 -3.65 -14.93 14.92
C LYS A 3 -2.91 -14.04 13.91
N LEU A 4 -1.95 -13.26 14.39
CA LEU A 4 -1.02 -12.51 13.55
C LEU A 4 0.13 -13.46 13.16
N ILE A 5 0.25 -13.75 11.86
CA ILE A 5 1.36 -14.53 11.31
C ILE A 5 2.36 -13.52 10.78
N ILE A 6 3.52 -13.49 11.42
CA ILE A 6 4.65 -12.62 11.12
C ILE A 6 5.33 -13.15 9.84
N SER A 7 5.20 -12.43 8.73
CA SER A 7 6.01 -12.65 7.53
C SER A 7 7.17 -11.67 7.53
N THR A 8 8.37 -12.18 7.81
CA THR A 8 9.64 -11.53 7.53
C THR A 8 9.78 -11.28 6.03
N ALA A 9 9.53 -10.04 5.60
CA ALA A 9 9.95 -9.55 4.29
C ALA A 9 11.18 -8.67 4.48
N THR A 10 12.30 -9.14 3.97
CA THR A 10 13.58 -8.42 3.92
C THR A 10 13.45 -7.21 3.02
N VAL A 11 13.45 -6.01 3.62
CA VAL A 11 13.45 -4.72 2.95
C VAL A 11 14.79 -4.51 2.24
N THR A 12 14.78 -4.60 0.91
CA THR A 12 15.80 -4.02 0.04
C THR A 12 15.18 -3.66 -1.32
N LEU A 13 14.79 -2.40 -1.56
CA LEU A 13 15.48 -1.53 -2.52
C LEU A 13 14.93 -0.10 -2.59
N LEU A 14 15.88 0.83 -2.47
CA LEU A 14 15.93 2.22 -2.87
C LEU A 14 15.36 2.52 -4.28
N ALA A 15 14.44 3.48 -4.42
CA ALA A 15 14.37 4.37 -5.60
C ALA A 15 13.51 5.62 -5.36
N ALA A 16 14.04 6.77 -5.76
CA ALA A 16 13.52 8.12 -5.56
C ALA A 16 12.31 8.50 -6.45
N ALA A 17 11.46 9.37 -5.89
CA ALA A 17 10.30 10.01 -6.49
C ALA A 17 10.63 10.99 -7.65
N PRO A 18 9.61 11.30 -8.47
CA PRO A 18 9.21 12.69 -8.61
C PRO A 18 7.72 12.86 -8.27
N ALA A 19 7.43 13.82 -7.41
CA ALA A 19 6.09 14.26 -7.05
C ALA A 19 5.33 14.79 -8.27
N MET A 20 4.23 14.14 -8.66
CA MET A 20 3.20 14.72 -9.51
C MET A 20 1.86 14.08 -9.13
N ALA A 21 0.90 14.91 -8.69
CA ALA A 21 -0.32 14.54 -7.96
C ALA A 21 -0.03 14.04 -6.53
N ALA A 22 -0.36 14.85 -5.53
CA ALA A 22 -0.20 14.50 -4.12
C ALA A 22 -1.20 13.41 -3.73
N ALA A 23 -0.91 12.18 -4.15
CA ALA A 23 -1.47 11.02 -3.50
C ALA A 23 -1.10 11.09 -2.01
N PRO A 24 -2.02 10.70 -1.11
CA PRO A 24 -1.75 10.72 0.31
C PRO A 24 -0.46 9.96 0.61
N GLU A 25 0.42 10.55 1.43
CA GLU A 25 1.66 9.90 1.86
C GLU A 25 1.34 8.50 2.40
N PHE A 26 2.06 7.47 1.94
CA PHE A 26 1.85 6.07 2.32
C PHE A 26 1.70 5.90 3.85
N SER A 27 2.58 6.53 4.62
CA SER A 27 2.57 6.49 6.09
C SER A 27 1.37 7.17 6.75
N LYS A 28 0.54 7.91 6.01
CA LYS A 28 -0.75 8.44 6.51
C LYS A 28 -1.90 7.47 6.27
N ILE A 29 -1.73 6.53 5.36
CA ILE A 29 -2.72 5.52 5.00
C ILE A 29 -2.45 4.25 5.80
N ASP A 30 -1.19 3.83 5.92
CA ASP A 30 -0.73 2.75 6.81
C ASP A 30 -0.89 3.20 8.27
N THR A 31 -2.07 2.96 8.82
CA THR A 31 -2.45 3.39 10.16
C THR A 31 -2.01 2.42 11.24
N ASP A 32 -1.83 1.14 10.88
CA ASP A 32 -1.32 0.12 11.80
C ASP A 32 0.21 0.00 11.79
N GLY A 33 0.89 0.61 10.82
CA GLY A 33 2.34 0.75 10.76
C GLY A 33 3.04 -0.56 10.40
N ASN A 34 2.37 -1.45 9.66
CA ASN A 34 2.92 -2.75 9.27
C ASN A 34 3.80 -2.69 8.01
N GLY A 35 3.84 -1.53 7.32
CA GLY A 35 4.61 -1.36 6.09
C GLY A 35 3.85 -1.79 4.83
N SER A 36 2.56 -2.05 4.92
CA SER A 36 1.62 -2.29 3.83
C SER A 36 0.34 -1.48 4.03
N VAL A 37 -0.44 -1.28 2.97
CA VAL A 37 -1.73 -0.58 3.02
C VAL A 37 -2.80 -1.57 2.63
N SER A 38 -3.65 -1.91 3.60
CA SER A 38 -4.80 -2.75 3.33
C SER A 38 -5.85 -2.01 2.49
N TYR A 39 -6.68 -2.75 1.74
CA TYR A 39 -7.81 -2.14 1.01
C TYR A 39 -8.71 -1.30 1.94
N GLU A 40 -8.93 -1.77 3.17
CA GLU A 40 -9.73 -1.09 4.20
C GLU A 40 -9.12 0.26 4.61
N GLU A 41 -7.80 0.37 4.68
CA GLU A 41 -7.11 1.61 4.99
C GLU A 41 -7.08 2.55 3.79
N LEU A 42 -6.90 2.00 2.58
CA LEU A 42 -6.88 2.78 1.36
C LEU A 42 -8.23 3.47 1.12
N ILE A 43 -9.37 2.79 1.33
CA ILE A 43 -10.70 3.40 1.13
C ILE A 43 -11.06 4.47 2.15
N VAL A 44 -10.40 4.48 3.33
CA VAL A 44 -10.59 5.54 4.33
C VAL A 44 -10.07 6.87 3.79
N VAL A 45 -8.96 6.84 3.06
CA VAL A 45 -8.33 8.05 2.51
C VAL A 45 -8.78 8.29 1.06
N MET A 46 -9.01 7.23 0.30
CA MET A 46 -9.38 7.24 -1.12
C MET A 46 -10.66 6.41 -1.35
N PRO A 47 -11.84 6.91 -0.95
CA PRO A 47 -13.10 6.16 -1.07
C PRO A 47 -13.54 5.90 -2.52
N ASN A 48 -12.89 6.53 -3.50
CA ASN A 48 -13.16 6.32 -4.92
C ASN A 48 -12.39 5.13 -5.52
N VAL A 49 -11.49 4.49 -4.76
CA VAL A 49 -10.72 3.34 -5.22
C VAL A 49 -11.59 2.08 -5.22
N THR A 50 -11.72 1.45 -6.38
CA THR A 50 -12.39 0.16 -6.51
C THR A 50 -11.44 -0.99 -6.19
N LYS A 51 -12.00 -2.16 -5.85
CA LYS A 51 -11.21 -3.37 -5.66
C LYS A 51 -10.44 -3.77 -6.91
N GLU A 52 -10.95 -3.48 -8.10
CA GLU A 52 -10.27 -3.77 -9.36
C GLU A 52 -9.03 -2.89 -9.54
N GLN A 53 -9.14 -1.61 -9.18
CA GLN A 53 -7.99 -0.70 -9.17
C GLN A 53 -6.96 -1.15 -8.15
N PHE A 54 -7.38 -1.49 -6.93
CA PHE A 54 -6.51 -2.06 -5.91
C PHE A 54 -5.80 -3.32 -6.39
N ALA A 55 -6.54 -4.28 -6.96
CA ALA A 55 -5.98 -5.51 -7.50
C ALA A 55 -5.09 -5.29 -8.74
N SER A 56 -5.20 -4.14 -9.41
CA SER A 56 -4.31 -3.79 -10.53
C SER A 56 -2.95 -3.29 -10.08
N VAL A 57 -2.83 -2.86 -8.82
CA VAL A 57 -1.55 -2.41 -8.22
C VAL A 57 -0.98 -3.41 -7.21
N ASP A 58 -1.82 -4.25 -6.59
CA ASP A 58 -1.44 -5.44 -5.83
C ASP A 58 -0.91 -6.51 -6.79
N THR A 59 0.38 -6.41 -7.10
CA THR A 59 1.06 -7.24 -8.10
C THR A 59 1.33 -8.63 -7.55
N ASP A 60 1.60 -8.75 -6.25
CA ASP A 60 1.82 -10.03 -5.59
C ASP A 60 0.54 -10.73 -5.10
N GLN A 61 -0.62 -10.06 -5.21
CA GLN A 61 -1.95 -10.57 -4.90
C GLN A 61 -2.09 -11.05 -3.44
N ASN A 62 -1.43 -10.35 -2.52
CA ASN A 62 -1.51 -10.67 -1.09
C ASN A 62 -2.71 -10.00 -0.41
N GLY A 63 -3.40 -9.05 -1.07
CA GLY A 63 -4.53 -8.30 -0.54
C GLY A 63 -4.16 -6.99 0.17
N GLU A 64 -2.91 -6.56 0.09
CA GLU A 64 -2.32 -5.36 0.69
C GLU A 64 -1.36 -4.69 -0.32
N LEU A 65 -1.24 -3.37 -0.30
CA LEU A 65 -0.26 -2.66 -1.14
C LEU A 65 1.00 -2.39 -0.34
N SER A 66 2.13 -2.93 -0.78
CA SER A 66 3.43 -2.52 -0.25
C SER A 66 3.70 -1.05 -0.59
N GLN A 67 4.63 -0.41 0.13
CA GLN A 67 5.06 0.96 -0.19
C GLN A 67 5.50 1.07 -1.65
N GLU A 68 6.20 0.06 -2.16
CA GLU A 68 6.74 0.01 -3.51
C GLU A 68 5.63 -0.05 -4.56
N GLU A 69 4.59 -0.86 -4.33
CA GLU A 69 3.41 -0.95 -5.21
C GLU A 69 2.57 0.32 -5.16
N TYR A 70 2.41 0.91 -3.97
CA TYR A 70 1.73 2.18 -3.81
C TYR A 70 2.46 3.30 -4.57
N GLU A 71 3.79 3.39 -4.41
CA GLU A 71 4.63 4.36 -5.13
C GLU A 71 4.58 4.14 -6.64
N ALA A 72 4.53 2.88 -7.11
CA ALA A 72 4.34 2.56 -8.52
C ALA A 72 2.96 2.96 -9.05
N ALA A 73 1.92 2.89 -8.21
CA ALA A 73 0.54 3.29 -8.53
C ALA A 73 0.38 4.80 -8.71
N VAL A 74 1.11 5.59 -7.92
CA VAL A 74 0.99 7.05 -7.84
C VAL A 74 2.00 7.80 -8.71
N LYS A 75 2.88 7.08 -9.40
CA LYS A 75 3.85 7.61 -10.37
C LYS A 75 3.20 8.07 -11.68
#